data_AF-A0A831WP90-F1
#
_entry.id   AF-A0A831WP90-F1
#
_cell.length_a   1.000
_cell.length_b   1.000
_cell.length_c   1.000
_cell.angle_alpha   90.00
_cell.angle_beta   90.00
_cell.angle_gamma   90.00
#
_symmetry.space_group_name_H-M   'P 1'
#
loop_
_entity.id
_entity.type
_entity.pdbx_description
1 polymer ?
#
loop_
_entity_poly.entity_id
_entity_poly.type
_entity_poly.pdbx_seq_one_letter_code
_entity_poly.pdbx_strand_id
1 'polypeptide(L)'
;MPNKISSIKHSDQTREHIPSKEEAGYEEASPKVAEAQETLKLPKNPVVHRGQDPELFWMNKYGPDDTDDQLTIDIRSLYRHEHIAPEQLMEGLYSVVRDQGQDEQMDLFSTNELFGNALEKDELEKVSEYHTHRDGWTNRLIQGDSHLVMASLLEREGMAGQVQMIYIDPPYGIKYNSNWQMKLNDRTVKDGSDEHLSGEPEMIKAFRDTWELGIHSYLSYLRDRLLVARELLTESGSCFVQIGIDNLHLIRNLCDEVFGSENFMSIITYKTSVGLGAKHLDSVSNYLVWYGKNIETVKYRQLYKGLTLGGEGATRYRYVENTEGIRSITQEEINNPSLLPKGSKVFFKQGLTSRTGTETTAFEVNFLGKKYKPTAGGW
;
A
#
# COMPACT_ATOMS: atom_id res chain seq x y z
N MET A 1 7.20 21.45 -25.33
CA MET A 1 6.90 22.04 -24.01
C MET A 1 7.33 21.03 -22.97
N PRO A 2 8.15 21.39 -21.98
CA PRO A 2 8.47 20.47 -20.89
C PRO A 2 7.17 20.06 -20.19
N ASN A 3 7.06 18.79 -19.80
CA ASN A 3 5.94 18.32 -19.01
C ASN A 3 5.87 19.18 -17.75
N LYS A 4 4.75 19.86 -17.53
CA LYS A 4 4.57 20.69 -16.34
C LYS A 4 4.56 19.76 -15.13
N ILE A 5 5.63 19.80 -14.34
CA ILE A 5 5.70 19.09 -13.07
C ILE A 5 4.76 19.82 -12.12
N SER A 6 3.86 19.08 -11.49
CA SER A 6 2.92 19.60 -10.51
C SER A 6 3.04 18.82 -9.21
N SER A 7 3.30 19.50 -8.11
CA SER A 7 3.13 18.96 -6.76
C SER A 7 1.71 19.14 -6.26
N ILE A 8 1.21 18.13 -5.55
CA ILE A 8 0.04 18.27 -4.70
C ILE A 8 0.54 18.88 -3.39
N LYS A 9 0.12 20.12 -3.10
CA LYS A 9 0.43 20.79 -1.83
C LYS A 9 -0.77 20.69 -0.90
N HIS A 10 -0.54 20.30 0.33
CA HIS A 10 -1.57 20.26 1.38
C HIS A 10 -1.37 21.50 2.28
N SER A 11 -1.94 22.63 1.88
CA SER A 11 -1.79 23.92 2.61
C SER A 11 -2.28 23.85 4.05
N ASP A 12 -3.27 23.00 4.31
CA ASP A 12 -3.99 22.94 5.58
C ASP A 12 -3.50 21.80 6.48
N GLN A 13 -2.50 21.04 6.03
CA GLN A 13 -1.94 19.92 6.77
C GLN A 13 -0.49 20.19 7.17
N THR A 14 -0.21 19.87 8.42
CA THR A 14 1.12 20.03 9.01
C THR A 14 1.61 18.70 9.57
N ARG A 15 2.92 18.53 9.63
CA ARG A 15 3.55 17.36 10.25
C ARG A 15 4.62 17.81 11.24
N GLU A 16 4.89 16.96 12.23
CA GLU A 16 5.98 17.20 13.16
C GLU A 16 7.33 17.15 12.44
N HIS A 17 8.21 18.07 12.81
CA HIS A 17 9.58 18.12 12.30
C HIS A 17 10.41 16.96 12.87
N ILE A 18 11.00 16.15 11.98
CA ILE A 18 11.97 15.11 12.34
C ILE A 18 13.36 15.78 12.41
N PRO A 19 14.11 15.62 13.52
CA PRO A 19 15.46 16.16 13.64
C PRO A 19 16.39 15.61 12.56
N SER A 20 17.38 16.41 12.16
CA SER A 20 18.45 15.96 11.27
C SER A 20 19.41 15.01 11.99
N LYS A 21 20.19 14.24 11.24
CA LYS A 21 21.20 13.33 11.81
C LYS A 21 22.24 14.05 12.68
N GLU A 22 22.56 15.31 12.38
CA GLU A 22 23.51 16.13 13.15
C GLU A 22 22.94 16.54 14.51
N GLU A 23 21.62 16.52 14.64
CA GLU A 23 20.87 16.85 15.86
C GLU A 23 20.55 15.60 16.70
N ALA A 24 21.10 14.43 16.34
CA ALA A 24 20.87 13.19 17.07
C ALA A 24 21.37 13.25 18.52
N GLY A 25 20.50 12.88 19.46
CA GLY A 25 20.78 12.87 20.90
C GLY A 25 20.39 14.13 21.67
N TYR A 26 20.04 15.24 20.99
CA TYR A 26 19.54 16.45 21.65
C TYR A 26 18.04 16.37 22.02
N GLU A 27 17.37 15.29 21.63
CA GLU A 27 15.94 15.08 21.82
C GLU A 27 15.52 14.81 23.27
N GLU A 28 16.43 14.32 24.12
CA GLU A 28 16.16 14.13 25.56
C GLU A 28 15.78 15.44 26.27
N ALA A 29 16.16 16.58 25.68
CA ALA A 29 15.75 17.90 26.15
C ALA A 29 14.30 18.26 25.79
N SER A 30 13.65 17.54 24.85
CA SER A 30 12.25 17.74 24.51
C SER A 30 11.33 17.14 25.58
N PRO A 31 10.43 17.93 26.19
CA PRO A 31 9.49 17.42 27.20
C PRO A 31 8.65 16.26 26.67
N LYS A 32 8.28 16.29 25.38
CA LYS A 32 7.50 15.24 24.72
C LYS A 32 8.26 13.91 24.64
N VAL A 33 9.58 13.97 24.46
CA VAL A 33 10.43 12.77 24.35
C VAL A 33 10.73 12.20 25.73
N ALA A 34 10.95 13.06 26.73
CA ALA A 34 11.22 12.69 28.12
C ALA A 34 10.00 12.07 28.82
N GLU A 35 8.77 12.48 28.48
CA GLU A 35 7.53 11.92 29.04
C GLU A 35 6.96 10.75 28.24
N ALA A 36 7.42 10.54 27.00
CA ALA A 36 6.92 9.47 26.13
C ALA A 36 7.46 8.10 26.55
N GLN A 37 6.65 7.07 26.29
CA GLN A 37 7.03 5.69 26.58
C GLN A 37 8.25 5.28 25.75
N GLU A 38 9.18 4.55 26.37
CA GLU A 38 10.35 3.99 25.67
C GLU A 38 9.99 2.72 24.89
N THR A 39 8.92 2.03 25.29
CA THR A 39 8.48 0.77 24.69
C THR A 39 7.00 0.82 24.33
N LEU A 40 6.67 0.45 23.10
CA LEU A 40 5.31 0.23 22.65
C LEU A 40 4.88 -1.20 23.00
N LYS A 41 3.70 -1.36 23.59
CA LYS A 41 3.12 -2.67 23.92
C LYS A 41 1.78 -2.85 23.21
N LEU A 42 1.69 -3.87 22.36
CA LEU A 42 0.47 -4.21 21.62
C LEU A 42 0.04 -5.65 21.92
N PRO A 43 -1.25 -5.96 22.04
CA PRO A 43 -1.70 -7.35 22.13
C PRO A 43 -1.39 -8.08 20.81
N LYS A 44 -0.87 -9.31 20.89
CA LYS A 44 -0.59 -10.12 19.69
C LYS A 44 -1.86 -10.48 18.92
N ASN A 45 -2.99 -10.59 19.62
CA ASN A 45 -4.32 -10.76 19.04
C ASN A 45 -5.22 -9.60 19.52
N PRO A 46 -5.36 -8.52 18.74
CA PRO A 46 -6.15 -7.36 19.14
C PRO A 46 -7.66 -7.56 19.01
N VAL A 47 -8.12 -8.52 18.20
CA VAL A 47 -9.55 -8.74 17.93
C VAL A 47 -10.09 -9.96 18.66
N VAL A 48 -9.39 -11.09 18.58
CA VAL A 48 -9.84 -12.37 19.13
C VAL A 48 -9.01 -12.76 20.34
N HIS A 49 -9.67 -13.13 21.45
CA HIS A 49 -8.95 -13.69 22.59
C HIS A 49 -8.60 -15.16 22.34
N ARG A 50 -7.44 -15.58 22.86
CA ARG A 50 -6.92 -16.94 22.68
C ARG A 50 -7.97 -17.98 23.10
N GLY A 51 -8.26 -18.92 22.19
CA GLY A 51 -9.19 -20.03 22.42
C GLY A 51 -10.67 -19.73 22.22
N GLN A 52 -11.06 -18.49 21.86
CA GLN A 52 -12.44 -18.16 21.50
C GLN A 52 -12.73 -18.45 20.02
N ASP A 53 -11.82 -18.05 19.14
CA ASP A 53 -11.92 -18.24 17.69
C ASP A 53 -10.76 -19.08 17.15
N PRO A 54 -10.91 -19.70 15.97
CA PRO A 54 -9.82 -20.37 15.28
C PRO A 54 -8.64 -19.42 15.06
N GLU A 55 -7.45 -19.85 15.47
CA GLU A 55 -6.22 -19.09 15.27
C GLU A 55 -5.14 -19.93 14.60
N LEU A 56 -4.25 -19.28 13.87
CA LEU A 56 -3.04 -19.86 13.35
C LEU A 56 -2.02 -19.99 14.49
N PHE A 57 -1.52 -21.21 14.72
CA PHE A 57 -0.46 -21.47 15.69
C PHE A 57 0.86 -21.77 14.98
N TRP A 58 1.95 -21.14 15.43
CA TRP A 58 3.30 -21.35 14.91
C TRP A 58 4.34 -21.26 16.02
N MET A 59 5.55 -21.77 15.76
CA MET A 59 6.61 -21.78 16.78
C MET A 59 6.92 -20.37 17.27
N ASN A 60 7.02 -20.24 18.60
CA ASN A 60 7.31 -18.99 19.31
C ASN A 60 6.28 -17.87 19.09
N LYS A 61 5.05 -18.17 18.63
CA LYS A 61 3.97 -17.16 18.55
C LYS A 61 3.80 -16.44 19.90
N TYR A 62 3.77 -17.20 20.99
CA TYR A 62 3.56 -16.75 22.38
C TYR A 62 4.81 -16.89 23.26
N GLY A 63 6.01 -16.80 22.68
CA GLY A 63 7.27 -16.99 23.40
C GLY A 63 7.55 -18.45 23.75
N PRO A 64 8.66 -18.73 24.48
CA PRO A 64 9.10 -20.09 24.77
C PRO A 64 8.17 -20.85 25.73
N ASP A 65 7.48 -20.15 26.64
CA ASP A 65 6.55 -20.74 27.60
C ASP A 65 5.08 -20.63 27.17
N ASP A 66 4.80 -20.18 25.94
CA ASP A 66 3.45 -19.96 25.40
C ASP A 66 2.55 -19.05 26.26
N THR A 67 3.13 -18.12 27.02
CA THR A 67 2.44 -17.19 27.92
C THR A 67 2.49 -15.74 27.47
N ASP A 68 3.33 -15.41 26.49
CA ASP A 68 3.54 -14.03 26.06
C ASP A 68 2.48 -13.60 25.04
N ASP A 69 1.48 -12.86 25.50
CA ASP A 69 0.37 -12.33 24.74
C ASP A 69 0.60 -10.90 24.21
N GLN A 70 1.74 -10.28 24.50
CA GLN A 70 2.06 -8.91 24.13
C GLN A 70 3.29 -8.82 23.24
N LEU A 71 3.18 -8.02 22.18
CA LEU A 71 4.31 -7.57 21.40
C LEU A 71 4.90 -6.33 22.08
N THR A 72 6.18 -6.39 22.45
CA THR A 72 6.94 -5.26 22.99
C THR A 72 7.96 -4.78 21.97
N ILE A 73 7.98 -3.47 21.70
CA ILE A 73 8.80 -2.85 20.66
C ILE A 73 9.51 -1.63 21.24
N ASP A 74 10.82 -1.54 21.03
CA ASP A 74 11.58 -0.34 21.39
C ASP A 74 11.20 0.84 20.49
N ILE A 75 10.86 1.98 21.09
CA ILE A 75 10.57 3.21 20.36
C ILE A 75 11.87 3.99 20.17
N ARG A 76 12.35 4.05 18.93
CA ARG A 76 13.55 4.80 18.56
C ARG A 76 13.18 6.09 17.83
N SER A 77 13.95 7.14 18.03
CA SER A 77 13.76 8.38 17.28
C SER A 77 14.20 8.22 15.84
N LEU A 78 13.47 8.88 14.93
CA LEU A 78 13.82 8.93 13.52
C LEU A 78 14.66 10.17 13.25
N TYR A 79 15.61 10.03 12.32
CA TYR A 79 16.46 11.12 11.89
C TYR A 79 16.33 11.34 10.40
N ARG A 80 16.19 12.61 9.99
CA ARG A 80 16.21 12.99 8.59
C ARG A 80 17.65 12.87 8.08
N HIS A 81 17.83 11.96 7.14
CA HIS A 81 19.12 11.73 6.48
C HIS A 81 19.27 12.63 5.25
N GLU A 82 18.22 12.73 4.43
CA GLU A 82 18.21 13.53 3.21
C GLU A 82 16.85 14.19 3.03
N HIS A 83 16.84 15.42 2.50
CA HIS A 83 15.62 16.08 2.05
C HIS A 83 15.43 15.84 0.55
N ILE A 84 14.52 14.94 0.17
CA ILE A 84 14.23 14.66 -1.24
C ILE A 84 13.14 15.62 -1.71
N ALA A 85 13.51 16.58 -2.56
CA ALA A 85 12.59 17.47 -3.25
C ALA A 85 12.58 17.16 -4.76
N PRO A 86 11.70 16.26 -5.25
CA PRO A 86 11.71 15.82 -6.65
C PRO A 86 11.59 16.96 -7.67
N GLU A 87 10.86 18.02 -7.33
CA GLU A 87 10.74 19.21 -8.18
C GLU A 87 12.09 19.90 -8.37
N GLN A 88 12.83 20.13 -7.27
CA GLN A 88 14.16 20.74 -7.32
C GLN A 88 15.18 19.84 -8.04
N LEU A 89 15.11 18.52 -7.83
CA LEU A 89 15.94 17.56 -8.56
C LEU A 89 15.65 17.57 -10.07
N MET A 90 14.37 17.64 -10.47
CA MET A 90 14.01 17.70 -11.87
C MET A 90 14.33 19.04 -12.51
N GLU A 91 14.11 20.16 -11.82
CA GLU A 91 14.52 21.49 -12.29
C GLU A 91 16.03 21.58 -12.46
N GLY A 92 16.81 21.05 -11.50
CA GLY A 92 18.26 20.93 -11.60
C GLY A 92 18.72 20.00 -12.74
N LEU A 93 18.01 18.90 -12.99
CA LEU A 93 18.30 18.04 -14.14
C LEU A 93 18.02 18.77 -15.46
N TYR A 94 16.91 19.51 -15.54
CA TYR A 94 16.57 20.30 -16.72
C TYR A 94 17.53 21.47 -16.94
N SER A 95 18.04 22.12 -15.89
CA SER A 95 19.07 23.16 -16.02
C SER A 95 20.39 22.56 -16.52
N VAL A 96 20.86 21.46 -15.93
CA VAL A 96 22.08 20.77 -16.37
C VAL A 96 21.98 20.30 -17.83
N VAL A 97 20.83 19.74 -18.24
CA VAL A 97 20.61 19.31 -19.65
C VAL A 97 20.51 20.52 -20.60
N ARG A 98 20.02 21.66 -20.12
CA ARG A 98 19.98 22.92 -20.90
C ARG A 98 21.36 23.54 -21.05
N ASP A 99 22.18 23.44 -20.00
CA ASP A 99 23.50 24.05 -19.91
C ASP A 99 24.60 23.14 -20.49
N GLN A 100 24.33 21.87 -20.80
CA GLN A 100 25.20 21.04 -21.66
C GLN A 100 25.38 21.59 -23.10
N GLY A 101 24.74 22.72 -23.44
CA GLY A 101 25.00 23.50 -24.66
C GLY A 101 25.87 24.76 -24.46
N GLN A 102 26.28 25.10 -23.23
CA GLN A 102 27.12 26.26 -22.93
C GLN A 102 28.12 25.92 -21.81
N ASP A 103 29.41 25.88 -22.14
CA ASP A 103 30.49 25.60 -21.19
C ASP A 103 30.67 26.68 -20.11
N GLU A 104 31.09 26.20 -18.94
CA GLU A 104 31.87 26.85 -17.86
C GLU A 104 31.21 27.90 -16.94
N GLN A 105 30.56 27.44 -15.86
CA GLN A 105 30.88 27.74 -14.44
C GLN A 105 29.76 27.20 -13.53
N MET A 106 29.93 26.00 -12.97
CA MET A 106 29.02 25.53 -11.91
C MET A 106 29.57 25.92 -10.55
N ASP A 107 28.87 26.87 -9.95
CA ASP A 107 29.15 27.46 -8.65
C ASP A 107 28.86 26.46 -7.52
N LEU A 108 29.80 26.37 -6.58
CA LEU A 108 29.78 25.46 -5.42
C LEU A 108 28.63 25.73 -4.43
N PHE A 109 27.78 26.73 -4.70
CA PHE A 109 26.67 27.17 -3.86
C PHE A 109 25.34 26.47 -4.17
N SER A 110 25.22 25.77 -5.31
CA SER A 110 23.98 25.07 -5.71
C SER A 110 23.70 23.79 -4.91
N THR A 111 24.71 23.20 -4.27
CA THR A 111 24.54 21.95 -3.50
C THR A 111 23.78 22.16 -2.20
N ASN A 112 23.90 23.33 -1.55
CA ASN A 112 23.17 23.62 -0.32
C ASN A 112 21.66 23.82 -0.56
N GLU A 113 21.27 24.40 -1.70
CA GLU A 113 19.85 24.49 -2.09
C GLU A 113 19.28 23.12 -2.50
N LEU A 114 20.13 22.20 -2.98
CA LEU A 114 19.73 20.84 -3.38
C LEU A 114 19.25 19.98 -2.21
N PHE A 115 19.73 20.25 -0.99
CA PHE A 115 19.40 19.50 0.23
C PHE A 115 18.45 20.23 1.19
N GLY A 116 17.89 21.38 0.79
CA GLY A 116 16.80 22.03 1.52
C GLY A 116 17.10 22.36 2.99
N ASN A 117 18.37 22.52 3.37
CA ASN A 117 18.72 22.96 4.72
C ASN A 117 18.28 24.42 4.87
N ALA A 118 17.17 24.62 5.58
CA ALA A 118 16.64 25.94 5.90
C ALA A 118 17.67 26.74 6.72
N LEU A 119 18.42 27.59 6.04
CA LEU A 119 19.32 28.58 6.61
C LEU A 119 18.49 29.75 7.15
N GLU A 120 17.74 29.60 8.26
CA GLU A 120 17.14 30.79 8.90
C GLU A 120 16.61 30.61 10.35
N LYS A 121 17.25 29.80 11.21
CA LYS A 121 17.01 29.87 12.67
C LYS A 121 18.27 29.61 13.50
N ASP A 122 18.41 30.39 14.57
CA ASP A 122 19.52 30.39 15.53
C ASP A 122 19.70 28.99 16.15
N GLU A 123 20.94 28.48 16.16
CA GLU A 123 21.29 27.08 16.50
C GLU A 123 20.91 26.70 17.95
N LEU A 124 20.75 27.70 18.83
CA LEU A 124 20.38 27.52 20.23
C LEU A 124 18.86 27.37 20.45
N GLU A 125 18.01 27.86 19.54
CA GLU A 125 16.55 27.72 19.66
C GLU A 125 16.03 26.39 19.07
N LYS A 126 16.73 25.80 18.11
CA LYS A 126 16.36 24.51 17.49
C LYS A 126 16.25 23.35 18.49
N VAL A 127 17.11 23.33 19.51
CA VAL A 127 17.20 22.24 20.49
C VAL A 127 15.99 22.18 21.42
N SER A 128 15.33 23.31 21.66
CA SER A 128 14.11 23.40 22.48
C SER A 128 12.84 23.12 21.68
N GLU A 129 12.92 23.06 20.34
CA GLU A 129 11.76 23.07 19.42
C GLU A 129 11.49 21.72 18.73
N TYR A 130 12.16 20.63 19.16
CA TYR A 130 11.91 19.30 18.63
C TYR A 130 10.46 18.85 18.89
N HIS A 131 9.79 18.34 17.84
CA HIS A 131 8.38 17.92 17.82
C HIS A 131 7.34 19.01 18.16
N THR A 132 7.72 20.29 18.25
CA THR A 132 6.78 21.39 18.53
C THR A 132 6.49 22.27 17.31
N HIS A 133 7.39 22.32 16.32
CA HIS A 133 7.11 22.99 15.05
C HIS A 133 6.45 22.05 14.03
N ARG A 134 5.40 22.61 13.42
CA ARG A 134 4.57 22.01 12.39
C ARG A 134 5.07 22.49 11.03
N ASP A 135 5.83 21.65 10.34
CA ASP A 135 6.19 21.91 8.94
C ASP A 135 5.01 21.65 8.02
N GLY A 136 5.05 22.23 6.82
CA GLY A 136 4.13 21.88 5.75
C GLY A 136 4.23 20.40 5.39
N TRP A 137 3.11 19.79 4.97
CA TRP A 137 3.10 18.38 4.57
C TRP A 137 4.09 18.08 3.43
N THR A 138 4.92 17.06 3.61
CA THR A 138 5.92 16.60 2.62
C THR A 138 5.94 15.08 2.51
N ASN A 139 6.34 14.59 1.33
CA ASN A 139 6.64 13.18 1.11
C ASN A 139 7.93 12.81 1.83
N ARG A 140 8.00 11.60 2.39
CA ARG A 140 9.17 11.12 3.14
C ARG A 140 9.63 9.76 2.65
N LEU A 141 10.95 9.60 2.57
CA LEU A 141 11.63 8.31 2.44
C LEU A 141 12.44 8.11 3.72
N ILE A 142 12.20 7.00 4.41
CA ILE A 142 12.81 6.70 5.71
C ILE A 142 13.61 5.42 5.56
N GLN A 143 14.90 5.46 5.90
CA GLN A 143 15.77 4.29 5.96
C GLN A 143 15.75 3.72 7.39
N GLY A 144 15.55 2.41 7.51
CA GLY A 144 15.59 1.68 8.78
C GLY A 144 14.67 0.46 8.78
N ASP A 145 14.68 -0.31 9.87
CA ASP A 145 13.72 -1.41 10.05
C ASP A 145 12.29 -0.86 10.13
N SER A 146 11.43 -1.29 9.19
CA SER A 146 10.06 -0.82 9.09
C SER A 146 9.22 -0.99 10.37
N HIS A 147 9.52 -2.00 11.19
CA HIS A 147 8.82 -2.22 12.45
C HIS A 147 9.14 -1.12 13.47
N LEU A 148 10.42 -0.80 13.65
CA LEU A 148 10.88 0.28 14.54
C LEU A 148 10.46 1.65 14.01
N VAL A 149 10.54 1.85 12.69
CA VAL A 149 10.09 3.09 12.04
C VAL A 149 8.61 3.31 12.30
N MET A 150 7.76 2.31 12.04
CA MET A 150 6.32 2.45 12.27
C MET A 150 5.98 2.70 13.75
N ALA A 151 6.70 2.07 14.69
CA ALA A 151 6.51 2.33 16.12
C ALA A 151 6.88 3.78 16.49
N SER A 152 7.95 4.31 15.91
CA SER A 152 8.32 5.72 16.08
C SER A 152 7.29 6.67 15.48
N LEU A 153 6.81 6.40 14.26
CA LEU A 153 5.74 7.18 13.63
C LEU A 153 4.47 7.22 14.48
N LEU A 154 4.12 6.09 15.10
CA LEU A 154 2.96 5.97 15.97
C LEU A 154 3.07 6.89 17.19
N GLU A 155 4.16 6.78 17.94
CA GLU A 155 4.32 7.39 19.27
C GLU A 155 5.01 8.76 19.24
N ARG A 156 6.12 8.89 18.53
CA ARG A 156 6.91 10.13 18.50
C ARG A 156 6.25 11.18 17.63
N GLU A 157 5.78 10.79 16.45
CA GLU A 157 5.14 11.71 15.50
C GLU A 157 3.61 11.82 15.65
N GLY A 158 3.02 11.01 16.53
CA GLY A 158 1.58 11.03 16.77
C GLY A 158 0.73 10.62 15.56
N MET A 159 1.27 9.80 14.64
CA MET A 159 0.57 9.36 13.43
C MET A 159 -0.48 8.27 13.68
N ALA A 160 -0.72 7.88 14.93
CA ALA A 160 -1.80 6.98 15.31
C ALA A 160 -3.14 7.44 14.74
N GLY A 161 -3.82 6.55 14.02
CA GLY A 161 -5.11 6.85 13.42
C GLY A 161 -5.10 7.85 12.26
N GLN A 162 -3.94 8.24 11.71
CA GLN A 162 -3.85 9.27 10.67
C GLN A 162 -3.60 8.72 9.25
N VAL A 163 -3.17 7.47 9.12
CA VAL A 163 -2.83 6.87 7.83
C VAL A 163 -4.10 6.37 7.12
N GLN A 164 -4.37 6.86 5.91
CA GLN A 164 -5.56 6.48 5.16
C GLN A 164 -5.39 5.13 4.43
N MET A 165 -4.18 4.85 3.93
CA MET A 165 -3.90 3.67 3.13
C MET A 165 -2.49 3.18 3.42
N ILE A 166 -2.36 1.88 3.66
CA ILE A 166 -1.08 1.18 3.76
C ILE A 166 -1.02 0.15 2.64
N TYR A 167 0.12 0.11 1.94
CA TYR A 167 0.44 -0.92 0.96
C TYR A 167 1.75 -1.59 1.38
N ILE A 168 1.74 -2.90 1.48
CA ILE A 168 2.89 -3.71 1.91
C ILE A 168 3.14 -4.77 0.85
N ASP A 169 4.37 -4.79 0.35
CA ASP A 169 4.90 -5.85 -0.50
C ASP A 169 6.01 -6.59 0.25
N PRO A 170 5.67 -7.46 1.21
CA PRO A 170 6.66 -8.18 2.00
C PRO A 170 7.39 -9.21 1.13
N PRO A 171 8.54 -9.74 1.57
CA PRO A 171 9.07 -10.97 0.98
C PRO A 171 7.99 -12.05 1.03
N TYR A 172 7.92 -12.95 0.04
CA TYR A 172 6.78 -13.87 -0.10
C TYR A 172 6.84 -15.08 0.83
N GLY A 173 7.83 -15.16 1.73
CA GLY A 173 7.95 -16.23 2.72
C GLY A 173 8.26 -17.59 2.07
N ILE A 174 8.86 -17.57 0.89
CA ILE A 174 9.32 -18.76 0.16
C ILE A 174 10.85 -18.80 0.21
N LYS A 175 11.44 -20.00 0.26
CA LYS A 175 12.90 -20.13 0.23
C LYS A 175 13.41 -19.78 -1.16
N TYR A 176 13.72 -18.50 -1.41
CA TYR A 176 14.53 -18.12 -2.55
C TYR A 176 15.97 -18.55 -2.30
N ASN A 177 16.41 -19.60 -2.99
CA ASN A 177 17.80 -20.06 -2.99
C ASN A 177 18.72 -19.16 -3.85
N SER A 178 18.31 -17.91 -4.11
CA SER A 178 19.02 -16.98 -5.00
C SER A 178 19.62 -15.82 -4.21
N ASN A 179 20.94 -15.80 -4.14
CA ASN A 179 21.76 -14.73 -3.56
C ASN A 179 21.76 -13.45 -4.42
N TRP A 180 20.61 -12.96 -4.89
CA TRP A 180 20.60 -11.73 -5.68
C TRP A 180 20.92 -10.53 -4.78
N GLN A 181 22.13 -9.99 -4.92
CA GLN A 181 22.50 -8.66 -4.45
C GLN A 181 22.66 -7.75 -5.68
N MET A 182 22.01 -6.58 -5.69
CA MET A 182 22.41 -5.52 -6.61
C MET A 182 23.67 -4.86 -6.07
N LYS A 183 24.85 -5.39 -6.43
CA LYS A 183 26.09 -4.62 -6.33
C LYS A 183 26.12 -3.68 -7.52
N LEU A 184 26.07 -2.37 -7.27
CA LEU A 184 26.18 -1.33 -8.30
C LEU A 184 27.45 -1.47 -9.17
N ASN A 185 28.47 -2.21 -8.71
CA ASN A 185 29.76 -2.38 -9.39
C ASN A 185 30.12 -3.82 -9.79
N ASP A 186 29.23 -4.81 -9.65
CA ASP A 186 29.59 -6.19 -9.98
C ASP A 186 28.47 -6.93 -10.72
N ARG A 187 28.68 -7.22 -12.01
CA ARG A 187 27.72 -7.87 -12.90
C ARG A 187 27.76 -9.41 -12.79
N THR A 188 28.62 -9.94 -11.94
CA THR A 188 28.84 -11.38 -11.76
C THR A 188 28.70 -11.77 -10.30
N VAL A 189 27.51 -12.19 -9.91
CA VAL A 189 27.27 -12.79 -8.59
C VAL A 189 27.60 -14.29 -8.68
N LYS A 190 28.68 -14.73 -8.02
CA LYS A 190 28.95 -16.16 -7.81
C LYS A 190 28.25 -16.60 -6.52
N ASP A 191 27.55 -17.72 -6.62
CA ASP A 191 26.77 -18.31 -5.52
C ASP A 191 27.69 -18.88 -4.43
N GLY A 192 27.40 -18.57 -3.16
CA GLY A 192 27.80 -19.43 -2.04
C GLY A 192 28.96 -19.03 -1.14
N SER A 193 29.39 -17.76 -1.07
CA SER A 193 30.31 -17.33 0.01
C SER A 193 29.70 -16.26 0.92
N ASP A 194 29.51 -16.64 2.18
CA ASP A 194 29.07 -15.76 3.29
C ASP A 194 30.10 -14.67 3.62
N GLU A 195 31.30 -14.73 3.05
CA GLU A 195 32.39 -13.76 3.28
C GLU A 195 32.26 -12.46 2.46
N HIS A 196 31.27 -12.34 1.56
CA HIS A 196 31.03 -11.12 0.78
C HIS A 196 29.83 -10.28 1.26
N LEU A 197 29.48 -10.38 2.55
CA LEU A 197 28.41 -9.62 3.21
C LEU A 197 28.85 -8.19 3.54
N SER A 198 28.84 -7.30 2.56
CA SER A 198 29.16 -5.87 2.75
C SER A 198 27.91 -4.97 2.81
N GLY A 199 26.83 -5.43 3.45
CA GLY A 199 25.61 -4.65 3.64
C GLY A 199 25.22 -4.60 5.11
N GLU A 200 24.56 -3.53 5.53
CA GLU A 200 23.97 -3.43 6.86
C GLU A 200 23.04 -4.63 7.13
N PRO A 201 23.02 -5.22 8.34
CA PRO A 201 22.18 -6.38 8.68
C PRO A 201 20.70 -6.20 8.31
N GLU A 202 20.23 -4.96 8.30
CA GLU A 202 18.86 -4.57 7.96
C GLU A 202 18.55 -4.80 6.48
N MET A 203 19.47 -4.48 5.56
CA MET A 203 19.32 -4.82 4.14
C MET A 203 19.31 -6.34 3.94
N ILE A 204 20.12 -7.07 4.70
CA ILE A 204 20.18 -8.54 4.59
C ILE A 204 18.83 -9.15 5.03
N LYS A 205 18.18 -8.63 6.09
CA LYS A 205 16.83 -9.05 6.50
C LYS A 205 15.73 -8.61 5.55
N ALA A 206 15.84 -7.43 4.94
CA ALA A 206 14.84 -6.90 4.03
C ALA A 206 14.84 -7.57 2.64
N PHE A 207 15.99 -8.11 2.20
CA PHE A 207 16.15 -8.69 0.86
C PHE A 207 16.43 -10.21 0.83
N ARG A 208 16.77 -10.86 1.96
CA ARG A 208 16.91 -12.32 2.02
C ARG A 208 15.76 -12.98 2.79
N ASP A 209 15.13 -13.97 2.17
CA ASP A 209 14.23 -14.95 2.79
C ASP A 209 15.01 -16.00 3.64
N THR A 210 16.07 -15.60 4.35
CA THR A 210 16.83 -16.46 5.27
C THR A 210 16.18 -16.45 6.65
N TRP A 211 15.01 -17.09 6.72
CA TRP A 211 14.30 -17.34 7.96
C TRP A 211 14.85 -18.60 8.64
N GLU A 212 15.45 -18.46 9.83
CA GLU A 212 16.02 -19.60 10.58
C GLU A 212 14.99 -20.73 10.79
N LEU A 213 13.73 -20.37 11.11
CA LEU A 213 12.63 -21.32 11.29
C LEU A 213 11.66 -21.36 10.09
N GLY A 214 12.08 -20.83 8.94
CA GLY A 214 11.24 -20.78 7.74
C GLY A 214 9.96 -19.97 7.95
N ILE A 215 8.81 -20.57 7.62
CA ILE A 215 7.51 -19.90 7.67
C ILE A 215 7.15 -19.38 9.07
N HIS A 216 7.60 -20.02 10.14
CA HIS A 216 7.32 -19.58 11.51
C HIS A 216 7.90 -18.19 11.80
N SER A 217 9.15 -17.94 11.38
CA SER A 217 9.78 -16.63 11.56
C SER A 217 9.13 -15.57 10.66
N TYR A 218 8.74 -15.95 9.43
CA TYR A 218 8.05 -15.06 8.50
C TYR A 218 6.69 -14.59 9.04
N LEU A 219 5.90 -15.50 9.63
CA LEU A 219 4.61 -15.15 10.23
C LEU A 219 4.77 -14.18 11.39
N SER A 220 5.75 -14.40 12.29
CA SER A 220 6.06 -13.44 13.35
C SER A 220 6.48 -12.08 12.76
N TYR A 221 7.41 -12.07 11.79
CA TYR A 221 7.89 -10.86 11.14
C TYR A 221 6.78 -9.99 10.56
N LEU A 222 5.82 -10.61 9.85
CA LEU A 222 4.73 -9.89 9.22
C LEU A 222 3.64 -9.52 10.24
N ARG A 223 3.31 -10.41 11.19
CA ARG A 223 2.34 -10.12 12.28
C ARG A 223 2.72 -8.84 12.98
N ASP A 224 3.97 -8.75 13.44
CA ASP A 224 4.44 -7.66 14.28
C ASP A 224 4.34 -6.32 13.55
N ARG A 225 4.59 -6.32 12.23
CA ARG A 225 4.40 -5.14 11.37
C ARG A 225 2.93 -4.79 11.15
N LEU A 226 2.07 -5.78 10.91
CA LEU A 226 0.65 -5.56 10.70
C LEU A 226 -0.04 -5.00 11.94
N LEU A 227 0.38 -5.42 13.14
CA LEU A 227 -0.12 -4.89 14.41
C LEU A 227 0.12 -3.38 14.53
N VAL A 228 1.33 -2.91 14.25
CA VAL A 228 1.64 -1.46 14.28
C VAL A 228 0.96 -0.74 13.11
N ALA A 229 0.91 -1.34 11.93
CA ALA A 229 0.24 -0.78 10.76
C ALA A 229 -1.26 -0.54 11.01
N ARG A 230 -1.94 -1.44 11.74
CA ARG A 230 -3.34 -1.27 12.14
C ARG A 230 -3.56 -0.05 13.01
N GLU A 231 -2.66 0.23 13.96
CA GLU A 231 -2.77 1.39 14.85
C GLU A 231 -2.52 2.72 14.12
N LEU A 232 -1.66 2.71 13.09
CA LEU A 232 -1.44 3.87 12.23
C LEU A 232 -2.67 4.22 11.39
N LEU A 233 -3.54 3.25 11.06
CA LEU A 233 -4.67 3.48 10.17
C LEU A 233 -5.79 4.30 10.81
N THR A 234 -6.37 5.23 10.05
CA THR A 234 -7.69 5.84 10.35
C THR A 234 -8.78 4.76 10.40
N GLU A 235 -9.92 5.01 11.04
CA GLU A 235 -11.08 4.10 11.02
C GLU A 235 -11.55 3.75 9.60
N SER A 236 -11.57 4.74 8.71
CA SER A 236 -11.89 4.56 7.28
C SER A 236 -10.77 3.94 6.44
N GLY A 237 -9.65 3.59 7.09
CA GLY A 237 -8.38 3.22 6.48
C GLY A 237 -8.41 1.84 5.81
N SER A 238 -7.49 1.62 4.88
CA SER A 238 -7.32 0.33 4.20
C SER A 238 -5.87 -0.14 4.22
N CYS A 239 -5.68 -1.44 4.43
CA CYS A 239 -4.41 -2.12 4.30
C CYS A 239 -4.45 -3.10 3.12
N PHE A 240 -3.42 -3.06 2.28
CA PHE A 240 -3.23 -3.97 1.15
C PHE A 240 -1.92 -4.72 1.35
N VAL A 241 -1.98 -6.04 1.38
CA VAL A 241 -0.79 -6.92 1.46
C VAL A 241 -0.66 -7.69 0.16
N GLN A 242 0.45 -7.47 -0.55
CA GLN A 242 0.77 -8.20 -1.77
C GLN A 242 1.40 -9.56 -1.42
N ILE A 243 0.93 -10.63 -2.06
CA ILE A 243 1.47 -11.98 -1.82
C ILE A 243 1.27 -12.91 -3.02
N GLY A 244 2.15 -13.89 -3.12
CA GLY A 244 2.00 -15.03 -4.03
C GLY A 244 1.00 -16.07 -3.52
N ILE A 245 0.75 -17.10 -4.34
CA ILE A 245 -0.21 -18.16 -4.00
C ILE A 245 0.22 -19.02 -2.81
N ASP A 246 1.54 -19.21 -2.63
CA ASP A 246 2.09 -20.18 -1.67
C ASP A 246 1.65 -19.90 -0.23
N ASN A 247 1.72 -18.63 0.19
CA ASN A 247 1.40 -18.19 1.54
C ASN A 247 0.10 -17.38 1.64
N LEU A 248 -0.68 -17.25 0.55
CA LEU A 248 -1.93 -16.47 0.52
C LEU A 248 -2.87 -16.86 1.67
N HIS A 249 -3.05 -18.17 1.89
CA HIS A 249 -3.94 -18.68 2.93
C HIS A 249 -3.43 -18.34 4.34
N LEU A 250 -2.12 -18.40 4.59
CA LEU A 250 -1.54 -18.04 5.89
C LEU A 250 -1.63 -16.54 6.15
N ILE A 251 -1.30 -15.70 5.16
CA ILE A 251 -1.41 -14.24 5.28
C ILE A 251 -2.86 -13.81 5.46
N ARG A 252 -3.79 -14.49 4.80
CA ARG A 252 -5.21 -14.27 5.01
C ARG A 252 -5.61 -14.51 6.48
N ASN A 253 -5.25 -15.65 7.06
CA ASN A 253 -5.55 -15.94 8.46
C ASN A 253 -4.84 -14.96 9.42
N LEU A 254 -3.60 -14.59 9.11
CA LEU A 254 -2.85 -13.63 9.91
C LEU A 254 -3.53 -12.25 9.93
N CYS A 255 -4.00 -11.78 8.78
CA CYS A 255 -4.76 -10.53 8.70
C CYS A 255 -6.12 -10.64 9.41
N ASP A 256 -6.78 -11.80 9.42
CA ASP A 256 -8.00 -12.02 10.20
C ASP A 256 -7.74 -11.85 11.71
N GLU A 257 -6.60 -12.33 12.22
CA GLU A 257 -6.22 -12.13 13.64
C GLU A 257 -5.91 -10.68 13.98
N VAL A 258 -5.29 -9.93 13.06
CA VAL A 258 -4.90 -8.53 13.29
C VAL A 258 -6.07 -7.56 13.07
N PHE A 259 -6.78 -7.67 11.95
CA PHE A 259 -7.82 -6.71 11.56
C PHE A 259 -9.24 -7.16 11.92
N GLY A 260 -9.44 -8.44 12.22
CA GLY A 260 -10.77 -9.04 12.37
C GLY A 260 -11.29 -9.58 11.04
N SER A 261 -11.85 -10.78 11.08
CA SER A 261 -12.36 -11.46 9.89
C SER A 261 -13.52 -10.73 9.20
N GLU A 262 -14.29 -9.99 9.99
CA GLU A 262 -15.39 -9.12 9.58
C GLU A 262 -14.93 -7.90 8.79
N ASN A 263 -13.67 -7.48 8.96
CA ASN A 263 -13.10 -6.32 8.28
C ASN A 263 -12.44 -6.67 6.94
N PHE A 264 -12.62 -7.90 6.47
CA PHE A 264 -12.20 -8.30 5.15
C PHE A 264 -13.02 -7.65 4.03
N MET A 265 -12.31 -7.13 3.04
CA MET A 265 -12.93 -6.53 1.85
C MET A 265 -12.91 -7.48 0.65
N SER A 266 -11.71 -7.84 0.16
CA SER A 266 -11.57 -8.66 -1.04
C SER A 266 -10.14 -9.18 -1.21
N ILE A 267 -10.00 -10.22 -2.04
CA ILE A 267 -8.71 -10.63 -2.61
C ILE A 267 -8.69 -10.18 -4.07
N ILE A 268 -7.80 -9.24 -4.40
CA ILE A 268 -7.64 -8.72 -5.76
C ILE A 268 -6.59 -9.57 -6.47
N THR A 269 -7.04 -10.37 -7.44
CA THR A 269 -6.16 -11.19 -8.27
C THR A 269 -5.65 -10.38 -9.45
N TYR A 270 -4.34 -10.39 -9.67
CA TYR A 270 -3.73 -9.77 -10.85
C TYR A 270 -2.74 -10.73 -11.50
N LYS A 271 -2.72 -10.71 -12.83
CA LYS A 271 -1.88 -11.60 -13.64
C LYS A 271 -0.45 -11.08 -13.66
N THR A 272 0.51 -11.94 -13.31
CA THR A 272 1.94 -11.61 -13.26
C THR A 272 2.73 -12.26 -14.38
N SER A 273 2.36 -13.47 -14.79
CA SER A 273 3.06 -14.22 -15.83
C SER A 273 2.10 -14.83 -16.85
N VAL A 274 2.67 -15.36 -17.94
CA VAL A 274 1.96 -16.24 -18.87
C VAL A 274 2.27 -17.69 -18.50
N GLY A 275 1.32 -18.59 -18.71
CA GLY A 275 1.56 -20.02 -18.49
C GLY A 275 2.66 -20.52 -19.42
N LEU A 276 3.65 -21.21 -18.86
CA LEU A 276 4.81 -21.74 -19.60
C LEU A 276 4.76 -23.27 -19.72
N GLY A 277 3.65 -23.90 -19.33
CA GLY A 277 3.49 -25.35 -19.42
C GLY A 277 4.17 -26.07 -18.26
N ALA A 278 3.87 -25.67 -17.03
CA ALA A 278 4.23 -26.45 -15.85
C ALA A 278 3.70 -27.90 -15.96
N LYS A 279 4.29 -28.79 -15.16
CA LYS A 279 3.84 -30.19 -15.04
C LYS A 279 2.35 -30.31 -14.68
N HIS A 280 1.83 -29.32 -13.96
CA HIS A 280 0.44 -29.21 -13.54
C HIS A 280 -0.15 -27.86 -14.03
N LEU A 281 -1.04 -27.24 -13.26
CA LEU A 281 -1.59 -25.93 -13.60
C LEU A 281 -0.55 -24.83 -13.34
N ASP A 282 -0.34 -23.95 -14.33
CA ASP A 282 0.52 -22.79 -14.19
C ASP A 282 -0.06 -21.80 -13.18
N SER A 283 0.74 -21.41 -12.18
CA SER A 283 0.43 -20.28 -11.32
C SER A 283 0.84 -18.98 -12.03
N VAL A 284 -0.14 -18.22 -12.49
CA VAL A 284 0.06 -17.02 -13.32
C VAL A 284 -0.36 -15.72 -12.65
N SER A 285 -0.80 -15.80 -11.38
CA SER A 285 -1.38 -14.66 -10.67
C SER A 285 -0.81 -14.54 -9.27
N ASN A 286 -0.67 -13.28 -8.85
CA ASN A 286 -0.47 -12.89 -7.47
C ASN A 286 -1.72 -12.18 -6.96
N TYR A 287 -1.71 -11.84 -5.68
CA TYR A 287 -2.89 -11.40 -4.96
C TYR A 287 -2.56 -10.17 -4.11
N LEU A 288 -3.52 -9.25 -4.04
CA LEU A 288 -3.57 -8.22 -3.00
C LEU A 288 -4.68 -8.59 -2.02
N VAL A 289 -4.31 -8.84 -0.78
CA VAL A 289 -5.25 -9.06 0.31
C VAL A 289 -5.65 -7.71 0.87
N TRP A 290 -6.93 -7.35 0.76
CA TRP A 290 -7.46 -6.05 1.19
C TRP A 290 -8.31 -6.17 2.45
N TYR A 291 -7.91 -5.45 3.50
CA TYR A 291 -8.68 -5.24 4.72
C TYR A 291 -8.96 -3.76 4.96
N GLY A 292 -10.11 -3.48 5.57
CA GLY A 292 -10.38 -2.22 6.25
C GLY A 292 -9.91 -2.25 7.70
N LYS A 293 -9.75 -1.08 8.31
CA LYS A 293 -9.69 -1.02 9.78
C LYS A 293 -11.09 -1.23 10.39
N ASN A 294 -12.10 -0.59 9.80
CA ASN A 294 -13.51 -0.79 10.12
C ASN A 294 -14.35 -0.79 8.83
N ILE A 295 -14.89 -1.96 8.47
CA ILE A 295 -15.64 -2.19 7.22
C ILE A 295 -16.80 -1.21 7.01
N GLU A 296 -17.48 -0.77 8.07
CA GLU A 296 -18.63 0.13 7.99
C GLU A 296 -18.24 1.52 7.50
N THR A 297 -16.98 1.91 7.73
CA THR A 297 -16.47 3.25 7.43
C THR A 297 -15.40 3.26 6.33
N VAL A 298 -15.04 2.10 5.77
CA VAL A 298 -14.00 1.97 4.75
C VAL A 298 -14.28 2.91 3.58
N LYS A 299 -13.26 3.69 3.24
CA LYS A 299 -13.31 4.60 2.10
C LYS A 299 -13.04 3.86 0.80
N TYR A 300 -14.09 3.62 0.02
CA TYR A 300 -13.98 3.07 -1.33
C TYR A 300 -14.31 4.12 -2.40
N ARG A 301 -13.37 4.34 -3.33
CA ARG A 301 -13.59 5.19 -4.51
C ARG A 301 -13.75 4.32 -5.74
N GLN A 302 -14.98 4.15 -6.19
CA GLN A 302 -15.26 3.37 -7.39
C GLN A 302 -14.61 4.02 -8.61
N LEU A 303 -13.71 3.27 -9.25
CA LEU A 303 -13.09 3.68 -10.50
C LEU A 303 -14.03 3.31 -11.66
N TYR A 304 -14.42 4.31 -12.44
CA TYR A 304 -15.20 4.12 -13.65
C TYR A 304 -14.26 4.16 -14.85
N LYS A 305 -14.32 3.13 -15.70
CA LYS A 305 -13.64 3.10 -17.00
C LYS A 305 -14.70 3.27 -18.09
N GLY A 306 -14.44 4.17 -19.03
CA GLY A 306 -15.27 4.29 -20.22
C GLY A 306 -15.25 2.96 -20.99
N LEU A 307 -16.42 2.42 -21.30
CA LEU A 307 -16.55 1.22 -22.11
C LEU A 307 -16.42 1.58 -23.59
N THR A 308 -15.49 0.93 -24.28
CA THR A 308 -15.40 0.96 -25.74
C THR A 308 -16.14 -0.25 -26.30
N LEU A 309 -17.05 -0.03 -27.25
CA LEU A 309 -17.77 -1.11 -27.94
C LEU A 309 -16.78 -2.16 -28.49
N GLY A 310 -17.04 -3.43 -28.22
CA GLY A 310 -16.16 -4.53 -28.61
C GLY A 310 -14.87 -4.67 -27.78
N GLY A 311 -14.56 -3.70 -26.92
CA GLY A 311 -13.44 -3.75 -25.98
C GLY A 311 -13.69 -4.64 -24.77
N GLU A 312 -12.68 -4.71 -23.91
CA GLU A 312 -12.74 -5.44 -22.63
C GLU A 312 -13.92 -4.95 -21.77
N GLY A 313 -14.71 -5.89 -21.24
CA GLY A 313 -15.91 -5.58 -20.46
C GLY A 313 -17.14 -5.17 -21.29
N ALA A 314 -16.98 -4.83 -22.57
CA ALA A 314 -18.07 -4.39 -23.44
C ALA A 314 -18.47 -5.43 -24.51
N THR A 315 -17.86 -6.62 -24.53
CA THR A 315 -18.10 -7.65 -25.56
C THR A 315 -19.53 -8.18 -25.60
N ARG A 316 -20.28 -8.06 -24.50
CA ARG A 316 -21.68 -8.50 -24.40
C ARG A 316 -22.68 -7.52 -25.00
N TYR A 317 -22.29 -6.25 -25.18
CA TYR A 317 -23.14 -5.18 -25.70
C TYR A 317 -23.32 -5.34 -27.22
N ARG A 318 -24.31 -6.17 -27.59
CA ARG A 318 -24.57 -6.61 -28.97
C ARG A 318 -25.88 -6.09 -29.55
N TYR A 319 -26.66 -5.32 -28.78
CA TYR A 319 -27.94 -4.77 -29.22
C TYR A 319 -27.93 -3.26 -29.19
N VAL A 320 -28.68 -2.67 -30.11
CA VAL A 320 -28.92 -1.23 -30.20
C VAL A 320 -30.42 -0.97 -30.26
N GLU A 321 -30.87 0.00 -29.48
CA GLU A 321 -32.22 0.57 -29.52
C GLU A 321 -32.15 1.95 -30.19
N ASN A 322 -32.95 2.14 -31.24
CA ASN A 322 -33.10 3.41 -31.95
C ASN A 322 -34.61 3.70 -32.18
N THR A 323 -34.92 4.75 -32.96
CA THR A 323 -36.31 5.12 -33.29
C THR A 323 -37.05 4.08 -34.13
N GLU A 324 -36.35 3.16 -34.78
CA GLU A 324 -36.91 2.08 -35.62
C GLU A 324 -37.12 0.78 -34.83
N GLY A 325 -36.58 0.70 -33.61
CA GLY A 325 -36.74 -0.43 -32.70
C GLY A 325 -35.41 -1.00 -32.21
N ILE A 326 -35.42 -2.29 -31.89
CA ILE A 326 -34.27 -3.02 -31.34
C ILE A 326 -33.69 -3.94 -32.41
N ARG A 327 -32.39 -3.83 -32.65
CA ARG A 327 -31.64 -4.75 -33.52
C ARG A 327 -30.28 -5.12 -32.96
N SER A 328 -29.66 -6.14 -33.54
CA SER A 328 -28.27 -6.47 -33.26
C SER A 328 -27.33 -5.46 -33.94
N ILE A 329 -26.18 -5.21 -33.30
CA ILE A 329 -25.10 -4.36 -33.82
C ILE A 329 -24.25 -5.16 -34.81
N THR A 330 -23.85 -4.55 -35.92
CA THR A 330 -22.97 -5.19 -36.91
C THR A 330 -21.49 -5.11 -36.48
N GLN A 331 -20.63 -5.94 -37.07
CA GLN A 331 -19.19 -5.91 -36.75
C GLN A 331 -18.52 -4.59 -37.15
N GLU A 332 -18.99 -3.95 -38.23
CA GLU A 332 -18.52 -2.64 -38.67
C GLU A 332 -18.86 -1.54 -37.66
N GLU A 333 -20.08 -1.56 -37.11
CA GLU A 333 -20.52 -0.62 -36.07
C GLU A 333 -19.78 -0.83 -34.73
N ILE A 334 -19.38 -2.07 -34.43
CA ILE A 334 -18.53 -2.37 -33.27
C ILE A 334 -17.14 -1.75 -33.45
N ASN A 335 -16.55 -1.90 -34.64
CA ASN A 335 -15.21 -1.40 -34.93
C ASN A 335 -15.20 0.14 -35.10
N ASN A 336 -16.32 0.73 -35.52
CA ASN A 336 -16.50 2.18 -35.64
C ASN A 336 -17.86 2.62 -35.06
N PRO A 337 -17.92 2.94 -33.76
CA PRO A 337 -19.15 3.38 -33.08
C PRO A 337 -19.81 4.63 -33.68
N SER A 338 -19.08 5.41 -34.48
CA SER A 338 -19.62 6.61 -35.16
C SER A 338 -20.64 6.27 -36.24
N LEU A 339 -20.67 5.02 -36.71
CA LEU A 339 -21.66 4.52 -37.67
C LEU A 339 -23.05 4.32 -37.06
N LEU A 340 -23.15 4.31 -35.72
CA LEU A 340 -24.44 4.18 -35.05
C LEU A 340 -25.29 5.43 -35.28
N PRO A 341 -26.60 5.28 -35.59
CA PRO A 341 -27.50 6.41 -35.72
C PRO A 341 -27.48 7.30 -34.46
N LYS A 342 -27.57 8.63 -34.63
CA LYS A 342 -27.59 9.55 -33.48
C LYS A 342 -28.75 9.25 -32.54
N GLY A 343 -28.46 9.17 -31.24
CA GLY A 343 -29.44 8.81 -30.20
C GLY A 343 -29.60 7.31 -29.97
N SER A 344 -28.84 6.47 -30.68
CA SER A 344 -28.80 5.02 -30.47
C SER A 344 -28.31 4.66 -29.07
N LYS A 345 -29.03 3.79 -28.37
CA LYS A 345 -28.64 3.23 -27.07
C LYS A 345 -28.16 1.81 -27.23
N VAL A 346 -26.91 1.58 -26.85
CA VAL A 346 -26.30 0.25 -26.89
C VAL A 346 -26.56 -0.47 -25.57
N PHE A 347 -26.99 -1.73 -25.66
CA PHE A 347 -27.28 -2.55 -24.49
C PHE A 347 -26.99 -4.03 -24.76
N PHE A 348 -27.08 -4.84 -23.71
CA PHE A 348 -27.13 -6.29 -23.82
C PHE A 348 -28.33 -6.82 -23.05
N LYS A 349 -28.79 -8.00 -23.43
CA LYS A 349 -29.87 -8.68 -22.71
C LYS A 349 -29.27 -9.38 -21.50
N GLN A 350 -29.70 -9.00 -20.31
CA GLN A 350 -29.41 -9.71 -19.07
C GLN A 350 -30.67 -10.46 -18.61
N GLY A 351 -30.50 -11.49 -17.78
CA GLY A 351 -31.63 -12.15 -17.14
C GLY A 351 -32.48 -11.12 -16.37
N LEU A 352 -33.81 -11.24 -16.47
CA LEU A 352 -34.77 -10.34 -15.83
C LEU A 352 -34.84 -10.48 -14.30
N THR A 353 -34.11 -11.44 -13.74
CA THR A 353 -34.11 -11.71 -12.31
C THR A 353 -32.70 -12.04 -11.87
N SER A 354 -32.31 -11.48 -10.74
CA SER A 354 -31.12 -11.88 -10.00
C SER A 354 -31.35 -13.23 -9.31
N ARG A 355 -30.28 -14.00 -9.09
CA ARG A 355 -30.36 -15.26 -8.31
C ARG A 355 -30.68 -15.01 -6.83
N THR A 356 -30.41 -13.81 -6.33
CA THR A 356 -30.69 -13.36 -4.97
C THR A 356 -31.52 -12.08 -4.98
N GLY A 357 -32.48 -11.98 -4.07
CA GLY A 357 -33.32 -10.79 -3.87
C GLY A 357 -33.13 -10.24 -2.46
N THR A 358 -33.03 -8.92 -2.36
CA THR A 358 -33.13 -8.16 -1.11
C THR A 358 -34.45 -7.38 -1.13
N GLU A 359 -34.86 -6.83 0.00
CA GLU A 359 -36.08 -5.99 0.05
C GLU A 359 -36.01 -4.82 -0.95
N THR A 360 -34.81 -4.31 -1.22
CA THR A 360 -34.57 -3.23 -2.19
C THR A 360 -34.73 -3.66 -3.65
N THR A 361 -34.69 -4.95 -3.97
CA THR A 361 -34.81 -5.48 -5.34
C THR A 361 -36.14 -6.21 -5.60
N ALA A 362 -36.98 -6.37 -4.57
CA ALA A 362 -38.28 -7.01 -4.65
C ALA A 362 -39.44 -5.99 -4.67
N PHE A 363 -39.46 -5.11 -5.68
CA PHE A 363 -40.55 -4.14 -5.87
C PHE A 363 -41.44 -4.47 -7.07
N GLU A 364 -42.58 -3.82 -7.20
CA GLU A 364 -43.50 -4.05 -8.33
C GLU A 364 -43.19 -3.09 -9.48
N VAL A 365 -42.98 -3.61 -10.69
CA VAL A 365 -42.75 -2.78 -11.89
C VAL A 365 -44.05 -2.64 -12.67
N ASN A 366 -44.49 -1.39 -12.87
CA ASN A 366 -45.62 -1.07 -13.74
C ASN A 366 -45.10 -0.78 -15.14
N PHE A 367 -45.46 -1.62 -16.10
CA PHE A 367 -45.10 -1.43 -17.51
C PHE A 367 -46.32 -1.67 -18.39
N LEU A 368 -46.67 -0.68 -19.23
CA LEU A 368 -47.83 -0.71 -20.14
C LEU A 368 -49.15 -1.11 -19.45
N GLY A 369 -49.37 -0.61 -18.23
CA GLY A 369 -50.58 -0.89 -17.44
C GLY A 369 -50.64 -2.28 -16.83
N LYS A 370 -49.59 -3.10 -16.97
CA LYS A 370 -49.45 -4.40 -16.30
C LYS A 370 -48.42 -4.33 -15.18
N LYS A 371 -48.73 -5.04 -14.10
CA LYS A 371 -47.90 -5.15 -12.90
C LYS A 371 -47.06 -6.42 -12.99
N TYR A 372 -45.74 -6.26 -12.88
CA TYR A 372 -44.79 -7.36 -12.92
C TYR A 372 -44.15 -7.50 -11.53
N LYS A 373 -43.91 -8.75 -11.11
CA LYS A 373 -43.15 -9.11 -9.91
C LYS A 373 -42.15 -10.21 -10.24
N PRO A 374 -40.97 -10.22 -9.61
CA PRO A 374 -40.00 -11.30 -9.81
C PRO A 374 -40.57 -12.57 -9.14
N THR A 375 -40.50 -13.70 -9.84
CA THR A 375 -41.01 -15.00 -9.36
C THR A 375 -40.06 -15.69 -8.39
N ALA A 376 -38.75 -15.43 -8.51
CA ALA A 376 -37.71 -15.88 -7.60
C ALA A 376 -36.55 -14.87 -7.62
N GLY A 377 -35.88 -14.67 -6.48
CA GLY A 377 -34.84 -13.66 -6.33
C GLY A 377 -35.40 -12.23 -6.28
N GLY A 378 -34.68 -11.28 -6.89
CA GLY A 378 -35.12 -9.89 -7.09
C GLY A 378 -34.99 -9.49 -8.57
N TRP A 379 -35.44 -8.28 -8.92
CA TRP A 379 -35.19 -7.71 -10.26
C TRP A 379 -33.70 -7.61 -10.59
#